data_AF-A0AA88QKS5-F1
#
_entry.id   AF-A0AA88QKS5-F1
#
_cell.length_a   1.000
_cell.length_b   1.000
_cell.length_c   1.000
_cell.angle_alpha   90.00
_cell.angle_beta   90.00
_cell.angle_gamma   90.00
#
_symmetry.space_group_name_H-M   'P 1'
#
loop_
_entity.id
_entity.type
_entity.pdbx_description
1 polymer ?
#
loop_
_entity_poly.entity_id
_entity_poly.type
_entity_poly.pdbx_seq_one_letter_code
_entity_poly.pdbx_strand_id
1 'polypeptide(L)'
;YLRFLTRLRPKMLKIHHKVDQILDDIIREHRENSEIRKKGNFGQNEEEDLVDVLLRLQSIVREECEIEGFKVPINTKVFINAWAIGRDPNYWNDTESFIPERFENTSLDFTGNSLEYFSFGARRRICAGTSLGITNVELPLVQLLRHFNWKLPSDIRPQHLDMTETLGATPGRKENLFVIATSNS
;
A
#
# COMPACT_ATOMS: atom_id res chain seq x y z
N TYR A 1 14.46 22.05 17.69
CA TYR A 1 13.52 21.36 16.79
C TYR A 1 13.24 19.91 17.23
N LEU A 2 14.26 19.06 17.39
CA LEU A 2 14.14 17.66 17.84
C LEU A 2 13.42 17.44 19.19
N ARG A 3 13.56 18.36 20.15
CA ARG A 3 12.92 18.29 21.49
C ARG A 3 11.39 18.52 21.48
N PHE A 4 10.85 19.09 20.40
CA PHE A 4 9.41 19.35 20.23
C PHE A 4 8.68 18.10 19.72
N LEU A 5 9.29 17.38 18.77
CA LEU A 5 8.75 16.14 18.20
C LEU A 5 8.67 15.00 19.23
N THR A 6 9.65 14.90 20.14
CA THR A 6 9.65 13.87 21.20
C THR A 6 8.48 14.01 22.18
N ARG A 7 7.98 15.23 22.42
CA ARG A 7 6.87 15.49 23.35
C ARG A 7 5.49 15.19 22.76
N LEU A 8 5.36 15.17 21.44
CA LEU A 8 4.11 14.86 20.74
C LEU A 8 3.95 13.36 20.45
N ARG A 9 5.03 12.58 20.57
CA ARG A 9 5.08 11.15 20.25
C ARG A 9 3.98 10.31 20.92
N PRO A 10 3.66 10.47 22.23
CA PRO A 10 2.61 9.66 22.87
C PRO A 10 1.21 10.02 22.39
N LYS A 11 0.98 11.30 22.07
CA LYS A 11 -0.30 11.77 21.50
C LYS A 11 -0.47 11.32 20.06
N MET A 12 0.59 11.38 19.26
CA MET A 12 0.60 10.86 17.89
C MET A 12 0.41 9.34 17.85
N LEU A 13 1.04 8.58 18.74
CA LEU A 13 0.82 7.13 18.85
C LEU A 13 -0.64 6.80 19.20
N LYS A 14 -1.28 7.57 20.09
CA LYS A 14 -2.71 7.41 20.37
C LYS A 14 -3.60 7.78 19.20
N ILE A 15 -3.23 8.79 18.41
CA ILE A 15 -3.96 9.16 17.19
C ILE A 15 -3.80 8.07 16.15
N HIS A 16 -2.57 7.59 15.91
CA HIS A 16 -2.29 6.47 15.02
C HIS A 16 -3.13 5.25 15.40
N HIS A 17 -3.08 4.81 16.66
CA HIS A 17 -3.84 3.63 17.08
C HIS A 17 -5.35 3.78 16.89
N LYS A 18 -5.89 4.98 17.08
CA LYS A 18 -7.31 5.26 16.81
C LYS A 18 -7.62 5.28 15.32
N VAL A 19 -6.74 5.86 14.51
CA VAL A 19 -6.90 5.90 13.04
C VAL A 19 -6.80 4.49 12.47
N ASP A 20 -5.86 3.69 12.97
CA ASP A 20 -5.68 2.30 12.56
C ASP A 20 -6.91 1.46 12.92
N GLN A 21 -7.46 1.59 14.13
CA GLN A 21 -8.72 0.92 14.51
C GLN A 21 -9.91 1.32 13.62
N ILE A 22 -10.03 2.61 13.29
CA ILE A 22 -11.09 3.09 12.41
C ILE A 22 -10.90 2.52 11.00
N LEU A 23 -9.66 2.49 10.49
CA LEU A 23 -9.36 1.91 9.18
C LEU A 23 -9.64 0.41 9.16
N ASP A 24 -9.25 -0.34 10.19
CA ASP A 24 -9.50 -1.79 10.28
C ASP A 24 -11.00 -2.10 10.29
N ASP A 25 -11.80 -1.29 10.99
CA ASP A 25 -13.26 -1.45 11.04
C ASP A 25 -13.91 -1.14 9.67
N ILE A 26 -13.48 -0.06 9.01
CA ILE A 26 -13.91 0.32 7.65
C ILE A 26 -13.57 -0.79 6.66
N ILE A 27 -12.34 -1.28 6.74
CA ILE A 27 -11.82 -2.27 5.83
C ILE A 27 -12.58 -3.61 6.04
N ARG A 28 -12.89 -4.00 7.28
CA ARG A 28 -13.69 -5.20 7.57
C ARG A 28 -15.09 -5.10 6.96
N GLU A 29 -15.77 -3.97 7.17
CA GLU A 29 -17.11 -3.73 6.65
C GLU A 29 -17.16 -3.69 5.12
N HIS A 30 -16.15 -3.08 4.49
CA HIS A 30 -16.01 -3.07 3.03
C HIS A 30 -15.90 -4.49 2.45
N ARG A 31 -15.18 -5.39 3.11
CA ARG A 31 -15.04 -6.79 2.68
C ARG A 31 -16.36 -7.55 2.74
N GLU A 32 -17.09 -7.38 3.83
CA GLU A 32 -18.41 -8.01 4.02
C GLU A 32 -19.42 -7.50 2.97
N ASN A 33 -19.41 -6.19 2.71
CA ASN A 33 -20.26 -5.58 1.70
C ASN A 33 -19.87 -5.96 0.27
N SER A 34 -18.57 -6.14 -0.03
CA SER A 34 -18.06 -6.61 -1.31
C SER A 34 -18.52 -8.05 -1.63
N GLU A 35 -18.54 -8.94 -0.64
CA GLU A 35 -19.02 -10.32 -0.80
C GLU A 35 -20.55 -10.41 -0.94
N ILE A 36 -21.29 -9.48 -0.33
CA ILE A 36 -22.75 -9.33 -0.55
C ILE A 36 -23.02 -8.79 -1.96
N ARG A 37 -22.23 -7.82 -2.44
CA ARG A 37 -22.30 -7.26 -3.81
C ARG A 37 -22.01 -8.30 -4.89
N LYS A 38 -21.03 -9.20 -4.69
CA LYS A 38 -20.74 -10.31 -5.64
C LYS A 38 -21.87 -11.35 -5.73
N LYS A 39 -22.70 -11.50 -4.70
CA LYS A 39 -23.85 -12.43 -4.70
C LYS A 39 -25.11 -11.86 -5.34
N GLY A 40 -25.25 -10.54 -5.43
CA GLY A 40 -26.42 -9.86 -6.02
C GLY A 40 -26.07 -9.15 -7.32
N ASN A 41 -26.21 -9.83 -8.47
CA ASN A 41 -25.84 -9.23 -9.75
C ASN A 41 -26.92 -8.27 -10.30
N PHE A 42 -26.46 -7.23 -10.99
CA PHE A 42 -27.15 -6.36 -11.96
C PHE A 42 -28.23 -5.37 -11.47
N GLY A 43 -27.79 -4.14 -11.23
CA GLY A 43 -28.54 -2.93 -11.53
C GLY A 43 -29.44 -2.38 -10.43
N GLN A 44 -28.94 -1.38 -9.70
CA GLN A 44 -29.54 -0.05 -9.52
C GLN A 44 -28.75 0.73 -8.45
N ASN A 45 -28.48 2.00 -8.76
CA ASN A 45 -27.92 3.06 -7.91
C ASN A 45 -26.82 2.63 -6.92
N GLU A 46 -25.58 2.69 -7.41
CA GLU A 46 -24.35 2.53 -6.62
C GLU A 46 -24.33 3.53 -5.46
N GLU A 47 -24.71 3.09 -4.27
CA GLU A 47 -24.38 3.79 -3.03
C GLU A 47 -22.86 3.67 -2.85
N GLU A 48 -22.15 4.75 -3.17
CA GLU A 48 -20.69 4.80 -3.10
C GLU A 48 -20.25 4.46 -1.67
N ASP A 49 -19.43 3.41 -1.50
CA ASP A 49 -18.86 3.12 -0.19
C ASP A 49 -17.71 4.08 0.15
N LEU A 50 -17.26 4.07 1.39
CA LEU A 50 -16.19 4.96 1.82
C LEU A 50 -14.92 4.85 0.96
N VAL A 51 -14.59 3.67 0.46
CA VAL A 51 -13.42 3.51 -0.42
C VAL A 51 -13.70 4.14 -1.78
N ASP A 52 -14.92 4.00 -2.31
CA ASP A 52 -15.38 4.68 -3.52
C ASP A 52 -15.36 6.20 -3.37
N VAL A 53 -15.81 6.72 -2.22
CA VAL A 53 -15.78 8.14 -1.85
C VAL A 53 -14.32 8.60 -1.71
N LEU A 54 -13.46 7.92 -0.97
CA LEU A 54 -12.05 8.31 -0.80
C LEU A 54 -11.28 8.30 -2.13
N LEU A 55 -11.58 7.36 -3.03
CA LEU A 55 -11.01 7.32 -4.38
C LEU A 55 -11.59 8.38 -5.32
N ARG A 56 -12.87 8.76 -5.13
CA ARG A 56 -13.53 9.84 -5.86
C ARG A 56 -13.07 11.23 -5.42
N LEU A 57 -12.85 11.41 -4.11
CA LEU A 57 -12.60 12.69 -3.49
C LEU A 57 -11.31 13.36 -3.95
N GLN A 58 -10.41 12.66 -4.64
CA GLN A 58 -9.10 13.19 -5.02
C GLN A 58 -8.37 13.70 -3.77
N SER A 59 -7.15 14.21 -3.90
CA SER A 59 -6.43 14.77 -2.76
C SER A 59 -7.15 15.96 -2.07
N ILE A 60 -8.28 16.44 -2.63
CA ILE A 60 -9.09 17.58 -2.19
C ILE A 60 -10.58 17.33 -2.49
N VAL A 61 -11.41 17.27 -1.44
CA VAL A 61 -12.86 17.12 -1.51
C VAL A 61 -13.50 18.25 -2.33
N ARG A 62 -14.28 17.89 -3.36
CA ARG A 62 -14.89 18.85 -4.30
C ARG A 62 -16.34 19.22 -3.99
N GLU A 63 -16.98 18.46 -3.12
CA GLU A 63 -18.35 18.66 -2.66
C GLU A 63 -18.44 18.15 -1.22
N GLU A 64 -19.25 18.80 -0.39
CA GLU A 64 -19.47 18.33 0.97
C GLU A 64 -20.06 16.92 0.95
N CYS A 65 -19.47 16.02 1.73
CA CYS A 65 -19.92 14.64 1.82
C CYS A 65 -19.91 14.16 3.26
N GLU A 66 -20.53 13.04 3.52
CA GLU A 66 -20.51 12.37 4.82
C GLU A 66 -19.81 11.03 4.67
N ILE A 67 -18.95 10.71 5.63
CA ILE A 67 -18.13 9.50 5.69
C ILE A 67 -18.35 8.91 7.08
N GLU A 68 -19.01 7.76 7.20
CA GLU A 68 -19.24 7.09 8.50
C GLU A 68 -19.83 8.02 9.58
N GLY A 69 -20.80 8.88 9.20
CA GLY A 69 -21.39 9.87 10.11
C GLY A 69 -20.55 11.15 10.32
N PHE A 70 -19.35 11.23 9.75
CA PHE A 70 -18.50 12.42 9.78
C PHE A 70 -18.73 13.28 8.55
N LYS A 71 -19.18 14.52 8.76
CA LYS A 71 -19.25 15.52 7.71
C LYS A 71 -17.85 15.96 7.29
N VAL A 72 -17.55 15.84 6.01
CA VAL A 72 -16.29 16.22 5.38
C VAL A 72 -16.53 17.46 4.53
N PRO A 73 -16.04 18.63 4.96
CA PRO A 73 -16.22 19.87 4.21
C PRO A 73 -15.51 19.85 2.86
N ILE A 74 -16.03 20.65 1.92
CA ILE A 74 -15.33 20.97 0.68
C ILE A 74 -13.92 21.50 0.96
N ASN A 75 -12.98 21.21 0.06
CA ASN A 75 -11.56 21.52 0.14
C ASN A 75 -10.77 20.76 1.22
N THR A 76 -11.37 19.77 1.89
CA THR A 76 -10.64 18.88 2.80
C THR A 76 -9.61 18.06 2.03
N LYS A 77 -8.37 17.97 2.54
CA LYS A 77 -7.35 17.11 1.94
C LYS A 77 -7.46 15.69 2.45
N VAL A 78 -7.51 14.73 1.52
CA VAL A 78 -7.63 13.30 1.82
C VAL A 78 -6.31 12.61 1.51
N PHE A 79 -5.85 11.78 2.45
CA PHE A 79 -4.66 10.95 2.30
C PHE A 79 -5.04 9.47 2.47
N ILE A 80 -4.67 8.65 1.50
CA ILE A 80 -4.84 7.19 1.57
C ILE A 80 -3.57 6.61 2.18
N ASN A 81 -3.70 5.87 3.27
CA ASN A 81 -2.57 5.23 3.94
C ASN A 81 -2.25 3.87 3.30
N ALA A 82 -1.60 3.90 2.13
CA ALA A 82 -1.20 2.69 1.41
C ALA A 82 -0.32 1.74 2.24
N TRP A 83 0.49 2.29 3.16
CA TRP A 83 1.35 1.50 4.05
C TRP A 83 0.54 0.63 5.01
N ALA A 84 -0.52 1.18 5.61
CA ALA A 84 -1.41 0.44 6.49
C ALA A 84 -2.22 -0.61 5.72
N ILE A 85 -2.77 -0.25 4.55
CA ILE A 85 -3.53 -1.18 3.69
C ILE A 85 -2.70 -2.41 3.32
N GLY A 86 -1.44 -2.20 2.92
CA GLY A 86 -0.51 -3.28 2.57
C GLY A 86 -0.04 -4.15 3.75
N ARG A 87 -0.42 -3.80 4.98
CA ARG A 87 -0.03 -4.49 6.23
C ARG A 87 -1.19 -4.85 7.14
N ASP A 88 -2.43 -4.75 6.65
CA ASP A 88 -3.61 -5.11 7.42
C ASP A 88 -3.64 -6.65 7.66
N PRO A 89 -3.58 -7.12 8.92
CA PRO A 89 -3.59 -8.54 9.24
C PRO A 89 -4.91 -9.24 8.91
N ASN A 90 -6.00 -8.49 8.71
CA ASN A 90 -7.25 -9.06 8.21
C ASN A 90 -7.08 -9.55 6.77
N TYR A 91 -6.21 -8.93 5.98
CA TYR A 91 -6.04 -9.20 4.54
C TYR A 91 -4.81 -10.02 4.23
N TRP A 92 -3.77 -9.84 5.03
CA TRP A 92 -2.46 -10.38 4.78
C TRP A 92 -2.03 -11.19 6.01
N ASN A 93 -1.71 -12.47 5.80
CA ASN A 93 -1.03 -13.25 6.85
C ASN A 93 0.42 -12.76 6.97
N ASP A 94 1.05 -12.87 8.14
CA ASP A 94 2.47 -12.54 8.35
C ASP A 94 2.91 -11.22 7.66
N THR A 95 2.24 -10.12 7.97
CA THR A 95 2.30 -8.84 7.24
C THR A 95 3.69 -8.17 7.19
N GLU A 96 4.55 -8.51 8.15
CA GLU A 96 5.93 -8.03 8.22
C GLU A 96 6.93 -8.94 7.50
N SER A 97 6.49 -10.07 6.96
CA SER A 97 7.33 -11.04 6.27
C SER A 97 7.31 -10.84 4.75
N PHE A 98 8.49 -10.86 4.13
CA PHE A 98 8.62 -10.88 2.68
C PHE A 98 8.33 -12.28 2.14
N ILE A 99 7.12 -12.49 1.62
CA ILE A 99 6.63 -13.78 1.09
C ILE A 99 6.13 -13.56 -0.34
N PRO A 100 7.00 -13.66 -1.37
CA PRO A 100 6.60 -13.49 -2.78
C PRO A 100 5.49 -14.46 -3.21
N GLU A 101 5.52 -15.68 -2.70
CA GLU A 101 4.61 -16.77 -3.08
C GLU A 101 3.17 -16.48 -2.70
N ARG A 102 2.91 -15.49 -1.83
CA ARG A 102 1.53 -15.09 -1.44
C ARG A 102 0.70 -14.59 -2.61
N PHE A 103 1.35 -14.17 -3.69
CA PHE A 103 0.69 -13.65 -4.88
C PHE A 103 0.48 -14.75 -5.93
N GLU A 104 1.13 -15.91 -5.77
CA GLU A 104 0.97 -17.03 -6.70
C GLU A 104 -0.44 -17.61 -6.62
N ASN A 105 -1.02 -17.91 -7.78
CA ASN A 105 -2.37 -18.48 -7.91
C ASN A 105 -3.48 -17.67 -7.22
N THR A 106 -3.25 -16.39 -6.95
CA THR A 106 -4.27 -15.47 -6.46
C THR A 106 -4.97 -14.76 -7.61
N SER A 107 -6.21 -14.33 -7.38
CA SER A 107 -6.94 -13.45 -8.30
C SER A 107 -6.67 -11.96 -8.00
N LEU A 108 -5.59 -11.64 -7.28
CA LEU A 108 -5.27 -10.26 -6.92
C LEU A 108 -4.91 -9.46 -8.16
N ASP A 109 -5.57 -8.32 -8.29
CA ASP A 109 -5.43 -7.46 -9.45
C ASP A 109 -4.66 -6.19 -9.12
N PHE A 110 -3.41 -6.16 -9.56
CA PHE A 110 -2.52 -5.00 -9.45
C PHE A 110 -2.90 -3.84 -10.38
N THR A 111 -3.88 -4.03 -11.27
CA THR A 111 -4.44 -2.97 -12.13
C THR A 111 -5.52 -2.13 -11.43
N GLY A 112 -5.64 -2.27 -10.10
CA GLY A 112 -6.37 -1.35 -9.24
C GLY A 112 -7.82 -1.75 -8.95
N ASN A 113 -8.18 -3.02 -9.17
CA ASN A 113 -9.46 -3.58 -8.75
C ASN A 113 -9.39 -4.28 -7.38
N SER A 114 -8.21 -4.72 -6.94
CA SER A 114 -7.99 -5.24 -5.58
C SER A 114 -7.51 -4.12 -4.66
N LEU A 115 -8.42 -3.59 -3.86
CA LEU A 115 -8.16 -2.45 -2.97
C LEU A 115 -7.20 -2.79 -1.83
N GLU A 116 -7.16 -4.06 -1.43
CA GLU A 116 -6.18 -4.60 -0.50
C GLU A 116 -4.75 -4.52 -1.04
N TYR A 117 -4.59 -4.45 -2.36
CA TYR A 117 -3.31 -4.40 -3.06
C TYR A 117 -3.09 -3.04 -3.76
N PHE A 118 -2.99 -1.99 -2.95
CA PHE A 118 -2.89 -0.59 -3.38
C PHE A 118 -1.48 -0.19 -3.86
N SER A 119 -0.98 -0.82 -4.93
CA SER A 119 0.37 -0.61 -5.47
C SER A 119 0.47 0.66 -6.34
N PHE A 120 -0.29 0.70 -7.43
CA PHE A 120 -0.34 1.85 -8.36
C PHE A 120 -1.53 2.78 -8.08
N GLY A 121 -2.22 2.58 -6.97
CA GLY A 121 -3.52 3.18 -6.69
C GLY A 121 -4.66 2.37 -7.27
N ALA A 122 -5.85 2.98 -7.35
CA ALA A 122 -7.06 2.29 -7.78
C ALA A 122 -7.99 3.19 -8.62
N ARG A 123 -8.84 2.55 -9.42
CA ARG A 123 -9.92 3.18 -10.21
C ARG A 123 -9.45 4.39 -11.04
N ARG A 124 -10.25 5.47 -11.10
CA ARG A 124 -10.04 6.67 -11.95
C ARG A 124 -8.73 7.44 -11.68
N ARG A 125 -8.05 7.14 -10.57
CA ARG A 125 -6.78 7.79 -10.17
C ARG A 125 -5.62 6.81 -10.07
N ILE A 126 -5.76 5.61 -10.64
CA ILE A 126 -4.63 4.71 -10.82
C ILE A 126 -3.50 5.44 -11.58
N CYS A 127 -2.27 5.12 -11.21
CA CYS A 127 -1.07 5.68 -11.83
C CYS A 127 -1.12 5.47 -13.35
N ALA A 128 -1.14 6.56 -14.10
CA ALA A 128 -1.07 6.50 -15.57
C ALA A 128 0.21 5.82 -16.08
N GLY A 129 1.24 5.72 -15.23
CA GLY A 129 2.50 5.04 -15.51
C GLY A 129 2.54 3.56 -15.14
N THR A 130 1.42 2.90 -14.80
CA THR A 130 1.41 1.49 -14.36
C THR A 130 2.12 0.56 -15.33
N SER A 131 1.75 0.56 -16.62
CA SER A 131 2.38 -0.28 -17.64
C SER A 131 3.88 -0.01 -17.79
N LEU A 132 4.26 1.27 -17.78
CA LEU A 132 5.67 1.67 -17.89
C LEU A 132 6.48 1.22 -16.65
N GLY A 133 5.90 1.38 -15.46
CA GLY A 133 6.53 0.96 -14.20
C GLY A 133 6.79 -0.54 -14.17
N ILE A 134 5.81 -1.34 -14.60
CA ILE A 134 5.96 -2.79 -14.68
C ILE A 134 7.07 -3.16 -15.66
N THR A 135 7.05 -2.64 -16.88
CA THR A 135 8.10 -2.92 -17.88
C THR A 135 9.49 -2.51 -17.40
N ASN A 136 9.60 -1.36 -16.73
CA ASN A 136 10.87 -0.85 -16.20
C ASN A 136 11.41 -1.62 -15.00
N VAL A 137 10.58 -2.39 -14.30
CA VAL A 137 11.04 -3.29 -13.22
C VAL A 137 11.33 -4.67 -13.80
N GLU A 138 10.41 -5.22 -14.58
CA GLU A 138 10.46 -6.59 -15.07
C GLU A 138 11.65 -6.82 -16.01
N LEU A 139 11.81 -5.98 -17.05
CA LEU A 139 12.84 -6.21 -18.06
C LEU A 139 14.26 -6.10 -17.47
N PRO A 140 14.62 -5.05 -16.69
CA PRO A 140 15.93 -5.00 -16.06
C PRO A 140 16.13 -6.12 -15.05
N LEU A 141 15.10 -6.48 -14.25
CA LEU A 141 15.22 -7.57 -13.29
C LEU A 141 15.52 -8.91 -13.97
N VAL A 142 14.80 -9.23 -15.06
CA VAL A 142 15.06 -10.44 -15.85
C VAL A 142 16.47 -10.45 -16.43
N GLN A 143 16.93 -9.31 -16.96
CA GLN A 143 18.30 -9.19 -17.47
C GLN A 143 19.34 -9.41 -16.35
N LEU A 144 19.14 -8.80 -15.19
CA LEU A 144 20.03 -8.94 -14.04
C LEU A 144 20.10 -10.39 -13.55
N LEU A 145 18.96 -11.06 -13.41
CA LEU A 145 18.87 -12.45 -12.95
C LEU A 145 19.41 -13.45 -13.98
N ARG A 146 19.23 -13.18 -15.28
CA ARG A 146 19.73 -14.05 -16.36
C ARG A 146 21.24 -14.03 -16.46
N HIS A 147 21.87 -12.88 -16.27
CA HIS A 147 23.30 -12.69 -16.52
C HIS A 147 24.17 -12.75 -15.26
N PHE A 148 23.60 -12.51 -14.08
CA PHE A 148 24.36 -12.43 -12.84
C PHE A 148 23.76 -13.26 -11.70
N ASN A 149 24.66 -13.89 -10.96
CA ASN A 149 24.45 -14.43 -9.63
C ASN A 149 24.83 -13.37 -8.60
N TRP A 150 24.02 -13.21 -7.57
CA TRP A 150 24.20 -12.17 -6.55
C TRP A 150 24.68 -12.77 -5.23
N LYS A 151 25.73 -12.19 -4.66
CA LYS A 151 26.28 -12.60 -3.36
C LYS A 151 26.45 -11.40 -2.45
N LEU A 152 26.28 -11.60 -1.14
CA LEU A 152 26.70 -10.63 -0.15
C LEU A 152 28.23 -10.68 0.00
N PRO A 153 28.87 -9.54 0.35
CA PRO A 153 30.25 -9.53 0.84
C PRO A 153 30.44 -10.56 1.97
N SER A 154 31.60 -11.20 2.02
CA SER A 154 31.86 -12.38 2.89
C SER A 154 31.72 -12.10 4.40
N ASP A 155 31.74 -10.84 4.80
CA ASP A 155 31.57 -10.35 6.16
C ASP A 155 30.10 -10.07 6.55
N ILE A 156 29.17 -10.11 5.58
CA ILE A 156 27.76 -9.74 5.80
C ILE A 156 26.87 -10.99 5.73
N ARG A 157 26.18 -11.25 6.85
CA ARG A 157 25.12 -12.28 6.91
C ARG A 157 23.78 -11.66 6.49
N PRO A 158 22.88 -12.39 5.80
CA PRO A 158 21.57 -11.87 5.40
C PRO A 158 20.75 -11.29 6.55
N GLN A 159 20.82 -11.90 7.74
CA GLN A 159 20.07 -11.46 8.93
C GLN A 159 20.55 -10.11 9.50
N HIS A 160 21.71 -9.62 9.05
CA HIS A 160 22.28 -8.35 9.49
C HIS A 160 22.01 -7.20 8.51
N LEU A 161 21.30 -7.46 7.41
CA LEU A 161 20.95 -6.40 6.46
C LEU A 161 19.94 -5.43 7.09
N ASP A 162 20.32 -4.16 7.16
CA ASP A 162 19.40 -3.09 7.54
C ASP A 162 18.46 -2.77 6.37
N MET A 163 17.21 -3.19 6.51
CA MET A 163 16.13 -2.95 5.55
C MET A 163 15.27 -1.75 5.93
N THR A 164 15.69 -0.92 6.89
CA THR A 164 14.95 0.30 7.25
C THR A 164 14.84 1.25 6.06
N GLU A 165 13.69 1.90 5.96
CA GLU A 165 13.35 2.81 4.88
C GLU A 165 13.44 4.27 5.31
N THR A 166 13.64 5.16 4.35
CA THR A 166 13.47 6.59 4.54
C THR A 166 11.99 6.95 4.63
N LEU A 167 11.67 8.04 5.32
CA LEU A 167 10.31 8.58 5.35
C LEU A 167 10.06 9.38 4.06
N GLY A 168 8.95 9.12 3.39
CA GLY A 168 8.55 9.89 2.21
C GLY A 168 7.43 9.22 1.42
N ALA A 169 6.98 9.91 0.36
CA ALA A 169 5.98 9.39 -0.57
C ALA A 169 6.54 8.25 -1.45
N THR A 170 7.85 8.20 -1.63
CA THR A 170 8.57 7.13 -2.31
C THR A 170 9.71 6.69 -1.39
N PRO A 171 9.41 5.85 -0.38
CA PRO A 171 10.42 5.39 0.56
C PRO A 171 11.45 4.55 -0.18
N GLY A 172 12.73 4.83 0.08
CA GLY A 172 13.85 4.01 -0.36
C GLY A 172 14.58 3.46 0.85
N ARG A 173 15.50 2.51 0.65
CA ARG A 173 16.34 2.06 1.77
C ARG A 173 17.12 3.23 2.36
N LYS A 174 17.20 3.27 3.69
CA LYS A 174 17.95 4.27 4.43
C LYS A 174 19.45 4.18 4.11
N GLU A 175 19.96 2.95 4.04
CA GLU A 175 21.35 2.66 3.71
C GLU A 175 21.42 1.86 2.40
N ASN A 176 22.47 2.09 1.62
CA ASN A 176 22.66 1.41 0.33
C ASN A 176 22.85 -0.10 0.49
N LEU A 177 22.33 -0.89 -0.47
CA LEU A 177 22.65 -2.31 -0.59
C LEU A 177 23.99 -2.49 -1.30
N PHE A 178 24.91 -3.22 -0.71
CA PHE A 178 26.12 -3.67 -1.39
C PHE A 178 26.02 -5.17 -1.66
N VAL A 179 26.10 -5.54 -2.94
CA VAL A 179 26.07 -6.92 -3.44
C VAL A 179 27.12 -7.09 -4.53
N ILE A 180 27.66 -8.31 -4.63
CA ILE A 180 28.66 -8.69 -5.62
C ILE A 180 27.93 -9.45 -6.72
N ALA A 181 28.00 -8.92 -7.95
CA ALA A 181 27.53 -9.60 -9.14
C ALA A 181 28.63 -10.52 -9.69
N THR A 182 28.30 -11.80 -9.90
CA THR A 182 29.16 -12.77 -10.58
C THR A 182 28.47 -13.27 -11.83
N SER A 183 29.17 -13.38 -12.96
CA SER A 183 28.55 -13.83 -14.22
C SER A 183 28.00 -15.25 -14.08
N ASN A 184 26.80 -15.48 -14.61
CA ASN A 184 26.25 -16.82 -14.79
C ASN A 184 27.08 -17.51 -15.89
N SER A 185 27.94 -18.46 -15.48
CA SER A 185 28.68 -19.36 -16.38
C SER A 185 27.75 -20.33 -17.08
#